data_AF-A0A932Q6C4-F1
#
_entry.id   AF-A0A932Q6C4-F1
#
_cell.length_a   1.000
_cell.length_b   1.000
_cell.length_c   1.000
_cell.angle_alpha   90.00
_cell.angle_beta   90.00
_cell.angle_gamma   90.00
#
_symmetry.space_group_name_H-M   'P 1'
#
loop_
_entity.id
_entity.type
_entity.pdbx_description
1 polymer ?
#
loop_
_entity_poly.entity_id
_entity_poly.type
_entity_poly.pdbx_seq_one_letter_code
_entity_poly.pdbx_strand_id
1 'polypeptide(L)'
;MKNYRTLIHAVMQRSGISLDQSLSSIALVIRAVVWQLSSEEAAILKLSLAPELGQLVVEARRGVAAESRPYVHADAGRNGLEIIESVGAALDLPELEAQARICSVLDELRAEVSLWEDVKVLEIIDGMRAVVSQALPRAAVA
;
A
#
# COMPACT_ATOMS: atom_id res chain seq x y z
N MET A 1 -17.94 -14.53 9.05
CA MET A 1 -17.13 -14.35 7.82
C MET A 1 -17.10 -12.87 7.53
N LYS A 2 -15.98 -12.18 7.80
CA LYS A 2 -15.83 -10.76 7.50
C LYS A 2 -15.49 -10.60 6.01
N ASN A 3 -16.02 -9.55 5.40
CA ASN A 3 -16.27 -9.46 3.96
C ASN A 3 -15.24 -8.52 3.31
N TYR A 4 -14.55 -8.95 2.24
CA TYR A 4 -13.61 -8.13 1.46
C TYR A 4 -14.21 -6.78 1.00
N ARG A 5 -15.54 -6.74 0.95
CA ARG A 5 -16.34 -5.54 0.72
C ARG A 5 -16.00 -4.42 1.71
N THR A 6 -15.65 -4.70 2.97
CA THR A 6 -15.42 -3.65 3.98
C THR A 6 -14.27 -2.71 3.61
N LEU A 7 -13.11 -3.23 3.20
CA LEU A 7 -11.95 -2.39 2.83
C LEU A 7 -12.26 -1.52 1.61
N ILE A 8 -12.80 -2.14 0.55
CA ILE A 8 -13.13 -1.44 -0.69
C ILE A 8 -14.19 -0.38 -0.44
N HIS A 9 -15.26 -0.71 0.29
CA HIS A 9 -16.30 0.25 0.64
C HIS A 9 -15.76 1.38 1.53
N ALA A 10 -14.84 1.10 2.46
CA ALA A 10 -14.22 2.13 3.29
C ALA A 10 -13.37 3.10 2.45
N VAL A 11 -12.56 2.57 1.52
CA VAL A 11 -11.79 3.39 0.57
C VAL A 11 -12.71 4.22 -0.33
N MET A 12 -13.80 3.64 -0.84
CA MET A 12 -14.81 4.36 -1.63
C MET A 12 -15.44 5.49 -0.81
N GLN A 13 -15.89 5.21 0.42
CA GLN A 13 -16.57 6.18 1.28
C GLN A 13 -15.67 7.34 1.69
N ARG A 14 -14.40 7.06 2.02
CA ARG A 14 -13.45 8.10 2.44
C ARG A 14 -12.93 8.95 1.29
N SER A 15 -12.70 8.31 0.13
CA SER A 15 -12.08 8.98 -1.02
C SER A 15 -13.09 9.56 -2.00
N GLY A 16 -14.37 9.17 -1.90
CA GLY A 16 -15.42 9.61 -2.83
C GLY A 16 -15.25 9.08 -4.26
N ILE A 17 -14.50 7.99 -4.43
CA ILE A 17 -14.14 7.45 -5.76
C ILE A 17 -14.98 6.24 -6.15
N SER A 18 -14.94 5.92 -7.44
CA SER A 18 -15.61 4.72 -7.99
C SER A 18 -14.99 3.42 -7.46
N LEU A 19 -15.76 2.34 -7.56
CA LEU A 19 -15.31 0.98 -7.21
C LEU A 19 -14.02 0.59 -7.91
N ASP A 20 -13.92 0.84 -9.23
CA ASP A 20 -12.76 0.47 -10.04
C ASP A 20 -11.52 1.28 -9.64
N GLN A 21 -11.69 2.56 -9.33
CA GLN A 21 -10.62 3.41 -8.81
C GLN A 21 -10.19 2.97 -7.40
N SER A 22 -11.12 2.55 -6.54
CA SER A 22 -10.78 1.97 -5.23
C SER A 22 -9.99 0.68 -5.37
N LEU A 23 -10.44 -0.24 -6.23
CA LEU A 23 -9.74 -1.50 -6.49
C LEU A 23 -8.32 -1.25 -7.02
N SER A 24 -8.18 -0.35 -7.99
CA SER A 24 -6.88 0.03 -8.55
C SER A 24 -5.98 0.67 -7.50
N SER A 25 -6.52 1.58 -6.67
CA SER A 25 -5.77 2.21 -5.57
C SER A 25 -5.29 1.17 -4.56
N ILE A 26 -6.16 0.24 -4.16
CA ILE A 26 -5.82 -0.85 -3.23
C ILE A 26 -4.75 -1.76 -3.82
N ALA A 27 -4.88 -2.19 -5.07
CA ALA A 27 -3.92 -3.06 -5.72
C ALA A 27 -2.54 -2.40 -5.85
N LEU A 28 -2.48 -1.11 -6.22
CA LEU A 28 -1.24 -0.35 -6.32
C LEU A 28 -0.57 -0.15 -4.97
N VAL A 29 -1.33 0.15 -3.92
CA VAL A 29 -0.80 0.31 -2.57
C VAL A 29 -0.33 -1.03 -1.99
N ILE A 30 -1.10 -2.11 -2.18
CA ILE A 30 -0.64 -3.47 -1.79
C ILE A 30 0.64 -3.82 -2.54
N ARG A 31 0.75 -3.48 -3.82
CA ARG A 31 1.99 -3.69 -4.58
C ARG A 31 3.16 -2.90 -4.00
N ALA A 32 2.95 -1.62 -3.66
CA ALA A 32 3.96 -0.81 -2.98
C ALA A 32 4.38 -1.45 -1.65
N VAL A 33 3.43 -1.89 -0.82
CA VAL A 33 3.69 -2.62 0.44
C VAL A 33 4.52 -3.87 0.17
N VAL A 34 4.07 -4.75 -0.74
CA VAL A 34 4.75 -6.01 -1.07
C VAL A 34 6.16 -5.80 -1.63
N TRP A 35 6.40 -4.67 -2.30
CA TRP A 35 7.72 -4.30 -2.76
C TRP A 35 8.72 -4.11 -1.60
N GLN A 36 8.22 -3.66 -0.44
CA GLN A 36 9.00 -3.52 0.80
C GLN A 36 9.20 -4.83 1.58
N LEU A 37 8.48 -5.90 1.21
CA LEU A 37 8.44 -7.13 1.98
C LEU A 37 9.47 -8.15 1.50
N SER A 38 10.11 -8.83 2.47
CA SER A 38 10.72 -10.13 2.22
C SER A 38 9.66 -11.15 1.78
N SER A 39 10.10 -12.28 1.21
CA SER A 39 9.18 -13.35 0.81
C SER A 39 8.37 -13.90 1.99
N GLU A 40 8.97 -13.94 3.19
CA GLU A 40 8.31 -14.40 4.41
C GLU A 40 7.23 -13.40 4.84
N GLU A 41 7.56 -12.10 4.92
CA GLU A 41 6.58 -11.08 5.33
C GLU A 41 5.43 -10.93 4.32
N ALA A 42 5.71 -11.11 3.01
CA ALA A 42 4.66 -11.12 2.00
C ALA A 42 3.72 -12.32 2.16
N ALA A 43 4.25 -13.49 2.56
CA ALA A 43 3.43 -14.67 2.85
C ALA A 43 2.58 -14.45 4.12
N ILE A 44 3.13 -13.79 5.14
CA ILE A 44 2.40 -13.41 6.35
C ILE A 44 1.27 -12.43 5.99
N LEU A 45 1.57 -11.32 5.32
CA LEU A 45 0.56 -10.34 4.89
C LEU A 45 -0.57 -10.99 4.08
N LYS A 46 -0.26 -11.92 3.17
CA LYS A 46 -1.28 -12.68 2.44
C LYS A 46 -2.24 -13.42 3.37
N LEU A 47 -1.73 -14.06 4.41
CA LEU A 47 -2.52 -14.85 5.37
C LEU A 47 -3.30 -13.98 6.36
N SER A 48 -2.82 -12.77 6.64
CA SER A 48 -3.49 -11.79 7.51
C SER A 48 -4.65 -11.05 6.82
N LEU A 49 -4.87 -11.27 5.53
CA LEU A 49 -5.90 -10.58 4.74
C LEU A 49 -7.02 -11.54 4.31
N ALA A 50 -8.19 -10.96 4.02
CA ALA A 50 -9.26 -11.69 3.36
C ALA A 50 -8.77 -12.30 2.03
N PRO A 51 -9.27 -13.48 1.61
CA PRO A 51 -8.72 -14.23 0.47
C PRO A 51 -8.53 -13.41 -0.81
N GLU A 52 -9.47 -12.51 -1.13
CA GLU A 52 -9.45 -11.65 -2.31
C GLU A 52 -8.30 -10.62 -2.25
N LEU A 53 -8.04 -10.06 -1.08
CA LEU A 53 -6.91 -9.14 -0.86
C LEU A 53 -5.58 -9.89 -0.78
N GLY A 54 -5.59 -11.10 -0.21
CA GLY A 54 -4.44 -12.01 -0.24
C GLY A 54 -4.05 -12.40 -1.67
N GLN A 55 -5.02 -12.50 -2.59
CA GLN A 55 -4.75 -12.71 -4.00
C GLN A 55 -4.01 -11.51 -4.64
N LEU A 56 -4.37 -10.27 -4.26
CA LEU A 56 -3.62 -9.07 -4.68
C LEU A 56 -2.17 -9.10 -4.19
N VAL A 57 -1.91 -9.62 -2.99
CA VAL A 57 -0.53 -9.80 -2.47
C VAL A 57 0.26 -10.78 -3.34
N VAL A 58 -0.36 -11.88 -3.78
CA VAL A 58 0.28 -12.86 -4.69
C VAL A 58 0.59 -12.24 -6.05
N GLU A 59 -0.36 -11.50 -6.62
CA GLU A 59 -0.19 -10.82 -7.90
C GLU A 59 0.89 -9.74 -7.84
N ALA A 60 0.86 -8.92 -6.79
CA ALA A 60 1.90 -7.95 -6.49
C ALA A 60 3.28 -8.61 -6.41
N ARG A 61 3.39 -9.74 -5.70
CA ARG A 61 4.68 -10.43 -5.55
C ARG A 61 5.21 -10.98 -6.87
N ARG A 62 4.32 -11.52 -7.72
CA ARG A 62 4.68 -11.96 -9.08
C ARG A 62 5.16 -10.79 -9.94
N GLY A 63 4.47 -9.65 -9.87
CA GLY A 63 4.86 -8.42 -10.56
C GLY A 63 6.25 -7.96 -10.13
N VAL A 64 6.48 -7.84 -8.82
CA VAL A 64 7.77 -7.45 -8.25
C VAL A 64 8.89 -8.41 -8.64
N ALA A 65 8.66 -9.72 -8.61
CA ALA A 65 9.68 -10.70 -9.01
C ALA A 65 10.04 -10.65 -10.50
N ALA A 66 9.14 -10.17 -11.35
CA ALA A 66 9.40 -9.96 -12.78
C ALA A 66 10.16 -8.66 -13.06
N GLU A 67 10.20 -7.72 -12.12
CA GLU A 67 10.94 -6.48 -12.23
C GLU A 67 12.42 -6.69 -11.92
N SER A 68 13.31 -6.27 -12.84
CA SER A 68 14.75 -6.52 -12.78
C SER A 68 15.53 -5.61 -11.80
N ARG A 69 14.84 -4.89 -10.90
CA ARG A 69 15.47 -4.05 -9.89
C ARG A 69 15.33 -4.70 -8.51
N PRO A 70 16.42 -5.20 -7.89
CA PRO A 70 16.37 -5.72 -6.54
C PRO A 70 16.05 -4.59 -5.55
N TYR A 71 15.21 -4.90 -4.56
CA TYR A 71 14.77 -3.95 -3.55
C TYR A 71 15.95 -3.55 -2.64
N VAL A 72 16.25 -2.24 -2.57
CA VAL A 72 17.27 -1.69 -1.69
C VAL A 72 16.55 -0.89 -0.60
N HIS A 73 16.88 -1.14 0.67
CA HIS A 73 16.46 -0.32 1.82
C HIS A 73 17.04 1.11 1.81
N ALA A 74 17.31 1.70 0.64
CA ALA A 74 18.03 2.96 0.53
C ALA A 74 17.09 4.16 0.71
N ASP A 75 17.18 4.76 1.88
CA ASP A 75 16.53 6.01 2.30
C ASP A 75 15.00 5.98 2.30
N ALA A 76 14.43 5.90 3.50
CA ALA A 76 13.00 5.95 3.74
C ALA A 76 12.34 7.19 3.09
N GLY A 77 13.01 8.34 3.03
CA GLY A 77 12.47 9.54 2.37
C GLY A 77 12.34 9.40 0.85
N ARG A 78 13.37 8.86 0.19
CA ARG A 78 13.37 8.58 -1.25
C ARG A 78 12.32 7.52 -1.61
N ASN A 79 12.23 6.46 -0.81
CA ASN A 79 11.23 5.41 -0.99
C ASN A 79 9.79 5.95 -0.93
N GLY A 80 9.49 6.89 -0.03
CA GLY A 80 8.17 7.49 0.07
C GLY A 80 7.78 8.31 -1.16
N LEU A 81 8.72 9.09 -1.72
CA LEU A 81 8.48 9.88 -2.93
C LEU A 81 8.29 8.99 -4.15
N GLU A 82 9.15 7.96 -4.32
CA GLU A 82 9.03 7.00 -5.43
C GLU A 82 7.67 6.27 -5.41
N ILE A 83 7.14 5.93 -4.22
CA ILE A 83 5.80 5.35 -4.08
C ILE A 83 4.72 6.34 -4.53
N ILE A 84 4.80 7.61 -4.10
CA ILE A 84 3.84 8.65 -4.46
C ILE A 84 3.85 8.91 -5.98
N GLU A 85 5.04 9.05 -6.57
CA GLU A 85 5.20 9.26 -8.02
C GLU A 85 4.66 8.07 -8.82
N SER A 86 5.00 6.84 -8.42
CA SER A 86 4.55 5.62 -9.11
C SER A 86 3.04 5.43 -9.05
N VAL A 87 2.44 5.58 -7.86
CA VAL A 87 0.98 5.47 -7.69
C VAL A 87 0.25 6.65 -8.34
N GLY A 88 0.79 7.86 -8.22
CA GLY A 88 0.24 9.07 -8.84
C GLY A 88 0.21 8.96 -10.36
N ALA A 89 1.32 8.54 -10.97
CA ALA A 89 1.38 8.30 -12.42
C ALA A 89 0.41 7.20 -12.88
N ALA A 90 0.26 6.12 -12.10
CA ALA A 90 -0.65 5.02 -12.44
C ALA A 90 -2.14 5.40 -12.32
N LEU A 91 -2.47 6.35 -11.44
CA LEU A 91 -3.85 6.81 -11.20
C LEU A 91 -4.18 8.15 -11.86
N ASP A 92 -3.22 8.76 -12.57
CA ASP A 92 -3.31 10.12 -13.11
C ASP A 92 -3.68 11.16 -12.04
N LEU A 93 -2.98 11.10 -10.90
CA LEU A 93 -3.21 11.97 -9.74
C LEU A 93 -2.02 12.92 -9.49
N PRO A 94 -2.28 14.16 -9.08
CA PRO A 94 -1.24 15.02 -8.49
C PRO A 94 -0.62 14.38 -7.25
N GLU A 95 0.65 14.67 -6.98
CA GLU A 95 1.41 14.06 -5.87
C GLU A 95 0.72 14.17 -4.52
N LEU A 96 0.14 15.34 -4.18
CA LEU A 96 -0.58 15.54 -2.92
C LEU A 96 -1.83 14.65 -2.81
N GLU A 97 -2.55 14.46 -3.92
CA GLU A 97 -3.73 13.60 -3.94
C GLU A 97 -3.33 12.12 -3.91
N ALA A 98 -2.28 11.74 -4.63
CA ALA A 98 -1.70 10.41 -4.57
C ALA A 98 -1.25 10.06 -3.14
N GLN A 99 -0.54 10.98 -2.46
CA GLN A 99 -0.13 10.83 -1.07
C GLN A 99 -1.34 10.60 -0.15
N ALA A 100 -2.37 11.44 -0.25
CA ALA A 100 -3.59 11.29 0.55
C ALA A 100 -4.30 9.96 0.29
N ARG A 101 -4.37 9.54 -0.99
CA ARG A 101 -4.96 8.26 -1.39
C ARG A 101 -4.19 7.07 -0.81
N ILE A 102 -2.86 7.09 -0.92
CA ILE A 102 -2.00 6.03 -0.37
C ILE A 102 -2.19 5.94 1.15
N CYS A 103 -2.09 7.06 1.87
CA CYS A 103 -2.27 7.09 3.32
C CYS A 103 -3.65 6.56 3.73
N SER A 104 -4.72 6.95 3.03
CA SER A 104 -6.07 6.43 3.33
C SER A 104 -6.17 4.92 3.12
N VAL A 105 -5.57 4.37 2.07
CA VAL A 105 -5.60 2.92 1.83
C VAL A 105 -4.76 2.18 2.88
N LEU A 106 -3.61 2.73 3.28
CA LEU A 106 -2.77 2.15 4.32
C LEU A 106 -3.46 2.14 5.68
N ASP A 107 -4.16 3.23 6.05
CA ASP A 107 -4.94 3.30 7.29
C ASP A 107 -6.05 2.23 7.34
N GLU A 108 -6.74 2.02 6.22
CA GLU A 108 -7.80 1.00 6.10
C GLU A 108 -7.21 -0.42 6.06
N LEU A 109 -6.08 -0.63 5.37
CA LEU A 109 -5.36 -1.90 5.35
C LEU A 109 -4.86 -2.27 6.75
N ARG A 110 -4.33 -1.29 7.49
CA ARG A 110 -3.90 -1.43 8.88
C ARG A 110 -5.07 -1.87 9.78
N ALA A 111 -6.23 -1.23 9.63
CA ALA A 111 -7.42 -1.57 10.40
C ALA A 111 -7.87 -3.01 10.12
N GLU A 112 -7.79 -3.46 8.87
CA GLU A 112 -8.11 -4.84 8.48
C GLU A 112 -7.11 -5.85 9.09
N VAL A 113 -5.80 -5.59 8.98
CA VAL A 113 -4.74 -6.47 9.52
C VAL A 113 -4.77 -6.52 11.06
N SER A 114 -5.09 -5.40 11.73
CA SER A 114 -5.15 -5.31 13.19
C SER A 114 -6.15 -6.28 13.82
N LEU A 115 -7.11 -6.79 13.05
CA LEU A 115 -8.07 -7.80 13.51
C LEU A 115 -7.45 -9.19 13.70
N TRP A 116 -6.23 -9.41 13.19
CA TRP A 116 -5.53 -10.69 13.16
C TRP A 116 -4.29 -10.72 14.06
N GLU A 117 -4.03 -9.64 14.81
CA GLU A 117 -2.96 -9.52 15.82
C GLU A 117 -1.51 -9.78 15.30
N ASP A 118 -1.25 -9.54 14.01
CA ASP A 118 0.09 -9.70 13.45
C ASP A 118 0.95 -8.44 13.62
N VAL A 119 1.76 -8.43 14.68
CA VAL A 119 2.60 -7.28 15.06
C VAL A 119 3.57 -6.88 13.94
N LYS A 120 4.17 -7.83 13.24
CA LYS A 120 5.23 -7.55 12.26
C LYS A 120 4.67 -6.92 10.98
N VAL A 121 3.53 -7.39 10.50
CA VAL A 121 2.88 -6.80 9.31
C VAL A 121 2.35 -5.39 9.63
N LEU A 122 1.80 -5.20 10.83
CA LEU A 122 1.36 -3.87 11.29
C LEU A 122 2.50 -2.86 11.36
N GLU A 123 3.66 -3.26 11.88
CA GLU A 123 4.87 -2.41 11.91
C GLU A 123 5.28 -1.95 10.51
N ILE A 124 5.16 -2.80 9.50
CA ILE A 124 5.52 -2.45 8.12
C ILE A 124 4.51 -1.50 7.50
N ILE A 125 3.21 -1.73 7.70
CA ILE A 125 2.16 -0.82 7.23
C ILE A 125 2.31 0.55 7.90
N ASP A 126 2.56 0.58 9.21
CA ASP A 126 2.80 1.80 9.98
C ASP A 126 4.06 2.53 9.52
N GLY A 127 5.15 1.79 9.27
CA GLY A 127 6.38 2.32 8.71
C GLY A 127 6.19 2.93 7.32
N MET A 128 5.47 2.26 6.42
CA MET A 128 5.16 2.78 5.10
C MET A 128 4.31 4.04 5.17
N ARG A 129 3.26 4.04 6.00
CA ARG A 129 2.40 5.23 6.15
C ARG A 129 3.22 6.42 6.62
N ALA A 130 4.10 6.24 7.60
CA ALA A 130 4.94 7.30 8.14
C ALA A 130 5.87 7.88 7.06
N VAL A 131 6.49 7.00 6.28
CA VAL A 131 7.36 7.36 5.15
C VAL A 131 6.62 8.17 4.09
N VAL A 132 5.47 7.67 3.63
CA VAL A 132 4.66 8.35 2.60
C VAL A 132 4.18 9.71 3.11
N SER A 133 3.72 9.81 4.36
CA SER A 133 3.23 11.06 4.96
C SER A 133 4.31 12.16 5.04
N GLN A 134 5.59 11.76 5.14
CA GLN A 134 6.72 12.68 5.27
C GLN A 134 7.44 12.97 3.94
N ALA A 135 7.12 12.27 2.85
CA ALA A 135 7.86 12.35 1.60
C ALA A 135 7.79 13.74 0.92
N LEU A 136 6.59 14.27 0.67
CA LEU A 136 6.43 15.57 -0.01
C LEU A 136 6.95 16.76 0.81
N PRO A 137 6.68 16.87 2.13
CA PRO A 137 7.27 17.94 2.95
C PRO A 137 8.79 17.95 2.91
N ARG A 138 9.44 16.78 2.80
CA ARG A 138 10.90 16.67 2.70
C ARG A 138 11.42 17.06 1.32
N ALA A 139 10.74 16.64 0.25
CA ALA A 139 11.12 16.96 -1.12
C ALA A 139 11.06 18.47 -1.42
N ALA A 140 10.13 19.20 -0.81
CA ALA A 140 10.00 20.65 -0.97
C ALA A 140 11.11 21.48 -0.29
N VAL A 141 11.91 20.88 0.60
CA VAL A 141 12.99 21.54 1.36
C VAL A 141 14.38 21.30 0.74
N ALA A 142 14.52 20.28 -0.11
CA ALA A 142 15.75 19.94 -0.82
C ALA A 142 15.89 20.73 -2.13
#